data_AF-B5EHC4-F1
#
_entry.id   AF-B5EHC4-F1
#
_cell.length_a   1.000
_cell.length_b   1.000
_cell.length_c   1.000
_cell.angle_alpha   90.00
_cell.angle_beta   90.00
_cell.angle_gamma   90.00
#
_symmetry.space_group_name_H-M   'P 1'
#
loop_
_entity.id
_entity.type
_entity.pdbx_description
1 polymer ?
#
loop_
_entity_poly.entity_id
_entity_poly.type
_entity_poly.pdbx_seq_one_letter_code
_entity_poly.pdbx_strand_id
1 'polypeptide(L)'
;MKKLLLLLLLLYPLSALAETYEWTDERGTVNFAEDLGKVPKKYRKKAKRLGSEEPPAAASETASPKGGEEKGAKNNEKSNEKSKTYGGKDELAWRREFQQANSRLQSAQTELDTLKSRLADTSRMSRSDYLMIQNSIKHNEARMQELQKKLDQLNSTADRYDVPADFRK
;
A
#
# COMPACT_ATOMS: atom_id res chain seq x y z
N MET A 1 15.12 -48.48 19.03
CA MET A 1 13.91 -47.87 19.62
C MET A 1 14.06 -46.36 19.89
N LYS A 2 15.00 -45.90 20.74
CA LYS A 2 15.16 -44.46 21.08
C LYS A 2 15.56 -43.53 19.92
N LYS A 3 16.39 -43.99 18.98
CA LYS A 3 16.79 -43.20 17.79
C LYS A 3 15.66 -43.01 16.76
N LEU A 4 14.73 -43.97 16.69
CA LEU A 4 13.55 -43.89 15.81
C LEU A 4 12.52 -42.88 16.34
N LEU A 5 12.36 -42.83 17.68
CA LEU A 5 11.49 -41.85 18.35
C LEU A 5 11.97 -40.41 18.14
N LEU A 6 13.29 -40.18 18.17
CA LEU A 6 13.88 -38.85 17.94
C LEU A 6 13.66 -38.37 16.51
N LEU A 7 13.73 -39.28 15.53
CA LEU A 7 13.48 -38.97 14.11
C LEU A 7 12.00 -38.66 13.86
N LEU A 8 11.10 -39.33 14.57
CA LEU A 8 9.65 -39.10 14.48
C LEU A 8 9.24 -37.73 15.04
N LEU A 9 9.98 -37.20 16.03
CA LEU A 9 9.71 -35.88 16.62
C LEU A 9 10.08 -34.72 15.68
N LEU A 10 11.02 -34.91 14.75
CA LEU A 10 11.43 -33.90 13.78
C LEU A 10 10.44 -33.71 12.61
N LEU A 11 9.50 -34.64 12.44
CA LEU A 11 8.51 -34.62 11.36
C LEU A 11 7.25 -33.78 11.70
N TYR A 12 7.20 -33.15 12.87
CA TYR A 12 6.09 -32.28 13.24
C TYR A 12 6.21 -30.92 12.51
N PRO A 13 5.24 -30.55 11.65
CA PRO A 13 5.19 -29.21 11.10
C PRO A 13 4.85 -28.24 12.23
N LEU A 14 5.80 -27.36 12.57
CA LEU A 14 5.53 -26.17 13.38
C LEU A 14 4.76 -25.18 12.51
N SER A 15 3.43 -25.26 12.56
CA SER A 15 2.56 -24.23 11.97
C SER A 15 2.76 -22.92 12.73
N ALA A 16 3.57 -22.02 12.18
CA ALA A 16 3.70 -20.67 12.70
C ALA A 16 2.42 -19.89 12.32
N LEU A 17 1.52 -19.72 13.29
CA LEU A 17 0.36 -18.84 13.15
C LEU A 17 0.82 -17.40 13.43
N ALA A 18 1.14 -16.66 12.38
CA ALA A 18 1.40 -15.23 12.47
C ALA A 18 0.12 -14.47 12.09
N GLU A 19 -0.46 -13.74 13.03
CA GLU A 19 -1.58 -12.85 12.76
C GLU A 19 -1.06 -11.60 12.05
N THR A 20 -1.28 -11.48 10.74
CA THR A 20 -0.90 -10.28 10.00
C THR A 20 -2.06 -9.31 9.93
N TYR A 21 -1.85 -8.06 10.33
CA TYR A 21 -2.82 -6.98 10.31
C TYR A 21 -2.49 -6.01 9.17
N GLU A 22 -3.48 -5.73 8.33
CA GLU A 22 -3.38 -4.76 7.24
C GLU A 22 -4.20 -3.51 7.57
N TRP A 23 -3.64 -2.31 7.38
CA TRP A 23 -4.42 -1.07 7.43
C TRP A 23 -3.97 -0.06 6.38
N THR A 24 -4.89 0.79 5.94
CA THR A 24 -4.60 1.96 5.11
C THR A 24 -4.45 3.20 5.97
N ASP A 25 -3.36 3.93 5.81
CA ASP A 25 -3.14 5.19 6.52
C ASP A 25 -3.84 6.40 5.85
N GLU A 26 -3.79 7.57 6.50
CA GLU A 26 -4.31 8.85 5.99
C GLU A 26 -3.70 9.28 4.64
N ARG A 27 -2.55 8.72 4.27
CA ARG A 27 -1.87 8.96 3.01
C ARG A 27 -2.18 7.85 1.98
N GLY A 28 -3.19 7.01 2.22
CA GLY A 28 -3.57 5.93 1.31
C GLY A 28 -2.54 4.80 1.20
N THR A 29 -1.54 4.73 2.08
CA THR A 29 -0.51 3.68 2.06
C THR A 29 -1.00 2.46 2.84
N VAL A 30 -0.98 1.29 2.19
CA VAL A 30 -1.28 0.00 2.82
C VAL A 30 -0.06 -0.44 3.63
N ASN A 31 -0.27 -0.69 4.92
CA ASN A 31 0.74 -1.09 5.89
C ASN A 31 0.37 -2.44 6.50
N PHE A 32 1.39 -3.21 6.88
CA PHE A 32 1.24 -4.52 7.51
C PHE A 32 1.93 -4.55 8.87
N ALA A 33 1.36 -5.28 9.83
CA ALA A 33 1.96 -5.52 11.14
C ALA A 33 1.65 -6.93 11.63
N GLU A 34 2.61 -7.56 12.29
CA GLU A 34 2.44 -8.90 12.88
C GLU A 34 1.73 -8.88 14.24
N ASP A 35 1.40 -7.69 14.75
CA ASP A 35 0.70 -7.48 16.03
C ASP A 35 -0.18 -6.24 15.94
N LEU A 36 -1.40 -6.33 16.48
CA LEU A 36 -2.34 -5.23 16.61
C LEU A 36 -1.76 -4.09 17.48
N GLY A 37 -0.86 -4.39 18.41
CA GLY A 37 -0.12 -3.42 19.19
C GLY A 37 0.73 -2.47 18.34
N LYS A 38 1.28 -2.96 17.23
CA LYS A 38 2.11 -2.21 16.28
C LYS A 38 1.30 -1.35 15.30
N VAL A 39 0.00 -1.65 15.14
CA VAL A 39 -0.92 -0.79 14.41
C VAL A 39 -1.18 0.48 15.21
N PRO A 40 -1.01 1.70 14.63
CA PRO A 40 -1.33 2.94 15.32
C PRO A 40 -2.79 2.97 15.80
N LYS A 41 -3.04 3.47 17.01
CA LYS A 41 -4.38 3.43 17.68
C LYS A 41 -5.53 3.89 16.78
N LYS A 42 -5.29 4.91 15.95
CA LYS A 42 -6.28 5.45 15.00
C LYS A 42 -6.73 4.48 13.89
N TYR A 43 -5.89 3.50 13.55
CA TYR A 43 -6.16 2.53 12.49
C TYR A 43 -6.54 1.14 13.00
N ARG A 44 -6.36 0.84 14.29
CA ARG A 44 -6.69 -0.48 14.88
C ARG A 44 -8.13 -0.92 14.60
N LYS A 45 -9.09 0.00 14.61
CA LYS A 45 -10.51 -0.29 14.30
C LYS A 45 -10.78 -0.60 12.83
N LYS A 46 -9.86 -0.20 11.94
CA LYS A 46 -9.96 -0.39 10.48
C LYS A 46 -8.97 -1.44 9.97
N ALA A 47 -8.16 -2.03 10.85
CA ALA A 47 -7.17 -3.01 10.47
C ALA A 47 -7.86 -4.36 10.22
N LYS A 48 -7.56 -4.99 9.09
CA LYS A 48 -8.06 -6.33 8.72
C LYS A 48 -7.01 -7.37 9.12
N ARG A 49 -7.42 -8.46 9.78
CA ARG A 49 -6.55 -9.60 10.10
C ARG A 49 -6.52 -10.58 8.92
N LEU A 50 -5.35 -10.81 8.33
CA LEU A 50 -5.14 -11.82 7.29
C LEU A 50 -4.87 -13.19 7.93
N GLY A 51 -5.58 -14.22 7.48
CA GLY A 51 -5.30 -15.62 7.83
C GLY A 51 -6.24 -16.28 8.86
N SER A 52 -7.35 -15.63 9.26
CA SER A 52 -8.38 -16.30 10.07
C SER A 52 -9.62 -16.56 9.25
N GLU A 53 -9.90 -17.85 9.03
CA GLU A 53 -11.16 -18.35 8.49
C GLU A 53 -12.17 -18.42 9.64
N GLU A 54 -12.64 -17.25 10.06
CA GLU A 54 -13.74 -17.09 11.03
C GLU A 54 -14.81 -16.20 10.38
N PRO A 55 -16.10 -16.60 10.40
CA PRO A 55 -17.14 -15.92 9.63
C PRO A 55 -17.35 -14.47 10.09
N PRO A 56 -17.80 -13.59 9.18
CA PRO A 56 -17.65 -12.16 9.32
C PRO A 56 -18.62 -11.60 10.36
N ALA A 57 -18.10 -11.03 11.45
CA ALA A 57 -18.82 -10.00 12.19
C ALA A 57 -18.71 -8.68 11.42
N ALA A 58 -19.55 -8.57 10.39
CA ALA A 58 -20.09 -7.35 9.78
C ALA A 58 -19.18 -6.10 9.73
N ALA A 59 -18.52 -5.91 8.58
CA ALA A 59 -18.53 -4.62 7.88
C ALA A 59 -18.29 -4.87 6.39
N SER A 60 -19.36 -4.70 5.61
CA SER A 60 -19.48 -4.96 4.17
C SER A 60 -18.44 -4.23 3.30
N GLU A 61 -17.89 -4.96 2.32
CA GLU A 61 -17.76 -4.47 0.95
C GLU A 61 -18.51 -5.44 0.02
N THR A 62 -19.55 -4.90 -0.64
CA THR A 62 -20.05 -5.21 -1.99
C THR A 62 -20.65 -6.60 -2.32
N ALA A 63 -21.98 -6.68 -2.50
CA ALA A 63 -22.66 -6.95 -3.80
C ALA A 63 -24.19 -7.22 -3.64
N SER A 64 -24.98 -6.62 -4.54
CA SER A 64 -26.46 -6.65 -4.71
C SER A 64 -27.03 -8.02 -5.20
N PRO A 65 -28.36 -8.19 -5.45
CA PRO A 65 -29.57 -7.54 -4.91
C PRO A 65 -30.65 -8.55 -4.42
N LYS A 66 -31.67 -8.09 -3.66
CA LYS A 66 -33.12 -8.37 -3.84
C LYS A 66 -33.91 -8.31 -2.51
N GLY A 67 -34.75 -7.27 -2.41
CA GLY A 67 -36.10 -7.36 -1.81
C GLY A 67 -36.30 -6.80 -0.39
N GLY A 68 -37.18 -5.80 -0.30
CA GLY A 68 -37.97 -5.44 0.90
C GLY A 68 -37.34 -4.37 1.80
N GLU A 69 -37.54 -3.08 1.51
CA GLU A 69 -38.62 -2.22 2.04
C GLU A 69 -38.46 -1.76 3.50
N GLU A 70 -38.38 -0.42 3.62
CA GLU A 70 -38.85 0.46 4.70
C GLU A 70 -38.27 0.26 6.13
N LYS A 71 -37.88 1.29 6.90
CA LYS A 71 -38.05 2.75 6.90
C LYS A 71 -37.16 3.27 8.03
N GLY A 72 -36.56 4.45 7.88
CA GLY A 72 -35.88 5.10 9.01
C GLY A 72 -34.99 6.27 8.64
N ALA A 73 -35.55 7.24 7.91
CA ALA A 73 -34.90 8.48 7.53
C ALA A 73 -34.46 9.33 8.74
N LYS A 74 -33.23 9.88 8.67
CA LYS A 74 -32.99 11.31 8.95
C LYS A 74 -31.62 11.78 8.46
N ASN A 75 -31.69 12.65 7.45
CA ASN A 75 -30.80 13.75 7.09
C ASN A 75 -29.28 13.52 7.02
N ASN A 76 -28.80 13.38 5.79
CA ASN A 76 -27.89 14.39 5.26
C ASN A 76 -28.09 14.54 3.74
N GLU A 77 -29.01 15.44 3.36
CA GLU A 77 -29.01 16.05 2.04
C GLU A 77 -27.79 16.96 1.92
N LYS A 78 -26.71 16.43 1.35
CA LYS A 78 -25.77 17.17 0.50
C LYS A 78 -24.90 16.15 -0.24
N SER A 79 -24.88 16.30 -1.56
CA SER A 79 -24.15 15.53 -2.58
C SER A 79 -24.83 14.26 -3.12
N ASN A 80 -26.01 14.45 -3.71
CA ASN A 80 -26.34 13.78 -4.97
C ASN A 80 -25.42 14.35 -6.09
N GLU A 81 -24.13 14.01 -6.06
CA GLU A 81 -23.27 14.12 -7.22
C GLU A 81 -22.86 12.69 -7.57
N LYS A 82 -23.52 12.17 -8.60
CA LYS A 82 -23.26 10.91 -9.29
C LYS A 82 -21.84 10.42 -9.01
N SER A 83 -21.71 9.25 -8.38
CA SER A 83 -20.48 8.47 -8.33
C SER A 83 -20.04 8.13 -9.76
N LYS A 84 -19.47 9.12 -10.46
CA LYS A 84 -18.93 8.98 -11.80
C LYS A 84 -17.72 8.06 -11.65
N THR A 85 -17.85 6.88 -12.20
CA THR A 85 -16.74 5.97 -12.35
C THR A 85 -16.05 6.27 -13.68
N TYR A 86 -14.73 6.31 -13.65
CA TYR A 86 -13.89 6.55 -14.80
C TYR A 86 -13.07 5.29 -15.05
N GLY A 87 -13.36 4.58 -16.14
CA GLY A 87 -12.74 3.29 -16.43
C GLY A 87 -13.03 2.21 -15.37
N GLY A 88 -14.19 2.27 -14.72
CA GLY A 88 -14.57 1.34 -13.64
C GLY A 88 -13.97 1.65 -12.27
N LYS A 89 -13.16 2.70 -12.14
CA LYS A 89 -12.62 3.19 -10.88
C LYS A 89 -13.34 4.45 -10.41
N ASP A 90 -13.54 4.60 -9.11
CA ASP A 90 -14.12 5.81 -8.52
C ASP A 90 -13.06 6.92 -8.37
N GLU A 91 -13.53 8.12 -8.08
CA GLU A 91 -12.66 9.29 -7.85
C GLU A 91 -11.61 9.04 -6.77
N LEU A 92 -11.99 8.41 -5.67
CA LEU A 92 -11.10 8.14 -4.54
C LEU A 92 -10.01 7.13 -4.91
N ALA A 93 -10.29 6.14 -5.75
CA ALA A 93 -9.28 5.23 -6.28
C ALA A 93 -8.28 5.98 -7.17
N TRP A 94 -8.75 6.83 -8.09
CA TRP A 94 -7.87 7.63 -8.95
C TRP A 94 -6.97 8.56 -8.13
N ARG A 95 -7.54 9.31 -7.18
CA ARG A 95 -6.76 10.18 -6.28
C ARG A 95 -5.70 9.40 -5.50
N ARG A 96 -6.06 8.24 -4.97
CA ARG A 96 -5.11 7.38 -4.24
C ARG A 96 -3.96 6.90 -5.14
N GLU A 97 -4.26 6.47 -6.36
CA GLU A 97 -3.23 6.03 -7.31
C GLU A 97 -2.25 7.16 -7.65
N PHE A 98 -2.76 8.36 -7.96
CA PHE A 98 -1.92 9.54 -8.23
C PHE A 98 -1.10 9.96 -7.01
N GLN A 99 -1.73 10.05 -5.84
CA GLN A 99 -1.07 10.42 -4.60
C GLN A 99 0.04 9.44 -4.22
N GLN A 100 -0.18 8.14 -4.42
CA GLN A 100 0.81 7.11 -4.18
C GLN A 100 1.96 7.18 -5.20
N ALA A 101 1.66 7.38 -6.48
CA ALA A 101 2.68 7.55 -7.53
C ALA A 101 3.60 8.75 -7.23
N ASN A 102 3.01 9.89 -6.88
CA ASN A 102 3.72 11.12 -6.52
C ASN A 102 4.61 10.92 -5.27
N SER A 103 4.07 10.31 -4.21
CA SER A 103 4.81 10.02 -2.97
C SER A 103 6.02 9.10 -3.23
N ARG A 104 5.86 8.07 -4.06
CA ARG A 104 6.96 7.18 -4.45
C ARG A 104 8.04 7.91 -5.22
N LEU A 105 7.65 8.78 -6.15
CA LEU A 105 8.59 9.58 -6.94
C LEU A 105 9.37 10.54 -6.03
N GLN A 106 8.69 11.26 -5.14
CA GLN A 106 9.32 12.14 -4.17
C GLN A 106 10.29 11.41 -3.23
N SER A 107 9.92 10.21 -2.77
CA SER A 107 10.78 9.38 -1.92
C SER A 107 12.05 8.96 -2.67
N ALA A 108 11.92 8.47 -3.90
CA ALA A 108 13.07 8.11 -4.74
C ALA A 108 13.99 9.31 -5.02
N GLN A 109 13.42 10.50 -5.24
CA GLN A 109 14.19 11.73 -5.41
C GLN A 109 14.98 12.08 -4.13
N THR A 110 14.32 12.03 -2.97
CA THR A 110 14.96 12.32 -1.67
C THR A 110 16.09 11.33 -1.36
N GLU A 111 15.90 10.05 -1.68
CA GLU A 111 16.93 9.02 -1.57
C GLU A 111 18.13 9.33 -2.47
N LEU A 112 17.90 9.74 -3.73
CA LEU A 112 18.98 10.15 -4.63
C LEU A 112 19.75 11.36 -4.12
N ASP A 113 19.05 12.39 -3.64
CA ASP A 113 19.70 13.59 -3.14
C ASP A 113 20.53 13.28 -1.89
N THR A 114 20.04 12.42 -1.01
CA THR A 114 20.77 11.95 0.17
C THR A 114 22.03 11.18 -0.22
N LEU A 115 21.93 10.25 -1.19
CA LEU A 115 23.07 9.47 -1.67
C LEU A 115 24.10 10.36 -2.37
N LYS A 116 23.66 11.31 -3.20
CA LYS A 116 24.53 12.28 -3.87
C LYS A 116 25.21 13.21 -2.86
N SER A 117 24.50 13.66 -1.83
CA SER A 117 25.10 14.43 -0.73
C SER A 117 26.16 13.62 0.03
N ARG A 118 25.96 12.31 0.20
CA ARG A 118 26.95 11.45 0.85
C ARG A 118 28.22 11.26 0.01
N LEU A 119 28.10 11.30 -1.32
CA LEU A 119 29.26 11.34 -2.22
C LEU A 119 30.00 12.68 -2.22
N ALA A 120 29.43 13.75 -1.67
CA ALA A 120 30.12 15.04 -1.59
C ALA A 120 31.24 15.03 -0.53
N ASP A 121 31.10 14.24 0.55
CA ASP A 121 32.16 14.01 1.54
C ASP A 121 32.64 12.55 1.50
N THR A 122 33.59 12.27 0.61
CA THR A 122 34.23 10.96 0.51
C THR A 122 35.44 10.80 1.43
N SER A 123 35.81 11.82 2.21
CA SER A 123 37.11 11.88 2.91
C SER A 123 37.28 10.79 3.98
N ARG A 124 36.18 10.35 4.60
CA ARG A 124 36.15 9.29 5.62
C ARG A 124 35.60 7.97 5.10
N MET A 125 35.40 7.84 3.79
CA MET A 125 34.65 6.73 3.21
C MET A 125 35.57 5.63 2.67
N SER A 126 35.27 4.38 3.01
CA SER A 126 35.99 3.25 2.43
C SER A 126 35.66 3.09 0.94
N ARG A 127 36.56 2.45 0.18
CA ARG A 127 36.31 2.15 -1.25
C ARG A 127 35.05 1.30 -1.44
N SER A 128 34.79 0.35 -0.55
CA SER A 128 33.58 -0.47 -0.58
C SER A 128 32.31 0.36 -0.37
N ASP A 129 32.31 1.29 0.59
CA ASP A 129 31.16 2.17 0.84
C ASP A 129 30.89 3.08 -0.35
N TYR A 130 31.96 3.62 -0.95
CA TYR A 130 31.85 4.42 -2.17
C TYR A 130 31.18 3.66 -3.31
N LEU A 131 31.65 2.44 -3.58
CA LEU A 131 31.09 1.59 -4.65
C LEU A 131 29.64 1.20 -4.34
N MET A 132 29.33 0.92 -3.07
CA MET A 132 27.95 0.63 -2.64
C MET A 132 27.03 1.82 -2.93
N ILE A 133 27.43 3.04 -2.56
CA ILE A 133 26.63 4.25 -2.79
C ILE A 133 26.49 4.53 -4.29
N GLN A 134 27.55 4.38 -5.08
CA GLN A 134 27.46 4.49 -6.56
C GLN A 134 26.43 3.52 -7.13
N ASN A 135 26.48 2.26 -6.70
CA ASN A 135 25.50 1.26 -7.12
C ASN A 135 24.09 1.65 -6.68
N SER A 136 23.90 2.08 -5.44
CA SER A 136 22.61 2.54 -4.93
C SER A 136 22.05 3.73 -5.72
N ILE A 137 22.90 4.68 -6.13
CA ILE A 137 22.49 5.80 -7.00
C ILE A 137 21.98 5.26 -8.33
N LYS A 138 22.75 4.40 -9.00
CA LYS A 138 22.35 3.82 -10.29
C LYS A 138 21.00 3.09 -10.20
N HIS A 139 20.79 2.30 -9.15
CA HIS A 139 19.53 1.58 -8.95
C HIS A 139 18.36 2.54 -8.66
N ASN A 140 18.59 3.59 -7.86
CA ASN A 140 17.55 4.58 -7.58
C ASN A 140 17.22 5.47 -8.79
N GLU A 141 18.20 5.78 -9.63
CA GLU A 141 17.97 6.48 -10.91
C GLU A 141 17.11 5.63 -11.84
N ALA A 142 17.40 4.33 -11.96
CA ALA A 142 16.58 3.41 -12.74
C ALA A 142 15.15 3.32 -12.19
N ARG A 143 15.00 3.22 -10.86
CA ARG A 143 13.69 3.20 -10.19
C ARG A 143 12.92 4.51 -10.41
N MET A 144 13.58 5.65 -10.34
CA MET A 144 12.98 6.96 -10.61
C MET A 144 12.44 7.03 -12.04
N GLN A 145 13.22 6.59 -13.03
CA GLN A 145 12.77 6.53 -14.42
C GLN A 145 11.57 5.59 -14.61
N GLU A 146 11.55 4.44 -13.91
CA GLU A 146 10.41 3.54 -13.94
C GLU A 146 9.16 4.17 -13.32
N LEU A 147 9.30 4.88 -12.20
CA LEU A 147 8.19 5.60 -11.55
C LEU A 147 7.65 6.72 -12.44
N GLN A 148 8.52 7.46 -13.14
CA GLN A 148 8.12 8.45 -14.14
C GLN A 148 7.29 7.79 -15.26
N LYS A 149 7.79 6.70 -15.85
CA LYS A 149 7.04 5.96 -16.88
C LYS A 149 5.68 5.47 -16.38
N LYS A 150 5.59 4.98 -15.15
CA LYS A 150 4.32 4.56 -14.54
C LYS A 150 3.37 5.73 -14.35
N LEU A 151 3.88 6.89 -13.96
CA LEU A 151 3.09 8.12 -13.82
C LEU A 151 2.59 8.62 -15.18
N ASP A 152 3.40 8.55 -16.22
CA ASP A 152 3.00 8.89 -17.59
C ASP A 152 1.92 7.93 -18.13
N GLN A 153 2.08 6.63 -17.85
CA GLN A 153 1.06 5.63 -18.15
C GLN A 153 -0.23 5.92 -17.38
N LEU A 154 -0.14 6.26 -16.08
CA LEU A 154 -1.29 6.61 -15.27
C LEU A 154 -2.01 7.84 -15.82
N ASN A 155 -1.27 8.89 -16.20
CA ASN A 155 -1.82 10.07 -16.87
C ASN A 155 -2.51 9.70 -18.19
N SER A 156 -1.87 8.88 -19.03
CA SER A 156 -2.45 8.44 -20.30
C SER A 156 -3.75 7.65 -20.11
N THR A 157 -3.81 6.81 -19.07
CA THR A 157 -5.05 6.09 -18.73
C THR A 157 -6.13 7.03 -18.19
N ALA A 158 -5.74 8.01 -17.37
CA ALA A 158 -6.65 9.03 -16.87
C ALA A 158 -7.23 9.86 -18.02
N ASP A 159 -6.41 10.29 -18.98
CA ASP A 159 -6.84 11.02 -20.17
C ASP A 159 -7.79 10.18 -21.04
N ARG A 160 -7.49 8.88 -21.22
CA ARG A 160 -8.37 7.95 -21.98
C ARG A 160 -9.77 7.83 -21.37
N TYR A 161 -9.88 7.90 -20.05
CA TYR A 161 -11.16 7.82 -19.35
C TYR A 161 -11.74 9.19 -19.01
N ASP A 162 -11.18 10.28 -19.54
CA ASP A 162 -11.61 11.65 -19.28
C ASP A 162 -11.69 11.99 -17.79
N VAL A 163 -10.69 11.49 -17.03
CA VAL A 163 -10.58 11.71 -15.59
C VAL A 163 -10.19 13.17 -15.35
N PRO A 164 -10.96 13.92 -14.52
CA PRO A 164 -10.67 15.31 -14.20
C PRO A 164 -9.26 15.52 -13.64
N ALA A 165 -8.65 16.65 -14.01
CA ALA A 165 -7.32 17.02 -13.54
C ALA A 165 -7.25 17.21 -12.01
N ASP A 166 -8.38 17.50 -11.35
CA ASP A 166 -8.44 17.64 -9.90
C ASP A 166 -8.11 16.35 -9.14
N PHE A 167 -8.17 15.19 -9.80
CA PHE A 167 -7.83 13.92 -9.18
C PHE A 167 -6.32 13.64 -9.21
N ARG A 168 -5.55 14.48 -9.92
CA ARG A 168 -4.09 14.37 -10.07
C ARG A 168 -3.30 15.17 -9.02
N LYS A 169 -4.01 15.93 -8.17
CA LYS A 169 -3.46 16.80 -7.14
C LYS A 169 -3.18 16.05 -5.83
#